data_AF-A0A535SLV4-F1
#
_entry.id   AF-A0A535SLV4-F1
#
_cell.length_a   1.000
_cell.length_b   1.000
_cell.length_c   1.000
_cell.angle_alpha   90.00
_cell.angle_beta   90.00
_cell.angle_gamma   90.00
#
_symmetry.space_group_name_H-M   'P 1'
#
loop_
_entity.id
_entity.type
_entity.pdbx_description
1 polymer ?
#
loop_
_entity_poly.entity_id
_entity_poly.type
_entity_poly.pdbx_seq_one_letter_code
_entity_poly.pdbx_strand_id
1 'polypeptide(L)'
;MRVQEHIKLSGAAALVTLPWLKQDVWIPFVASIGIDVDHYLWHAVTHRTLSLREALRYFGQADPPQLAQQKFFHHPIVLGALLFIAARTRSRFLWLILAGFLFHVGLDAIHITQIRGLKTRLSEQASFTCPECGQHCDVLQLHTVSFARNVLDRYNPEHFVVLCPDCHKKAHA
;
A
#
# COMPACT_ATOMS: atom_id res chain seq x y z
N MET A 1 -0.89 -0.43 0.66
CA MET A 1 -1.98 -1.35 1.10
C MET A 1 -1.74 -1.67 2.58
N ARG A 2 -2.61 -2.40 3.33
CA ARG A 2 -2.30 -2.70 4.74
C ARG A 2 -1.21 -3.78 4.85
N VAL A 3 -0.33 -3.67 5.86
CA VAL A 3 0.73 -4.67 6.13
C VAL A 3 0.16 -6.10 6.22
N GLN A 4 -0.98 -6.28 6.89
CA GLN A 4 -1.63 -7.59 6.99
C GLN A 4 -2.03 -8.17 5.63
N GLU A 5 -2.40 -7.33 4.67
CA GLU A 5 -2.76 -7.76 3.32
C GLU A 5 -1.51 -8.11 2.51
N HIS A 6 -0.41 -7.34 2.66
CA HIS A 6 0.88 -7.71 2.06
C HIS A 6 1.34 -9.08 2.57
N ILE A 7 1.21 -9.35 3.87
CA ILE A 7 1.55 -10.66 4.45
C ILE A 7 0.65 -11.76 3.87
N LYS A 8 -0.68 -11.57 3.84
CA LYS A 8 -1.63 -12.56 3.32
C LYS A 8 -1.38 -12.86 1.83
N LEU A 9 -1.23 -11.83 1.01
CA LEU A 9 -1.04 -11.98 -0.43
C LEU A 9 0.36 -12.51 -0.77
N SER A 10 1.40 -12.07 -0.07
CA SER A 10 2.75 -12.62 -0.22
C SER A 10 2.82 -14.08 0.23
N GLY A 11 2.12 -14.43 1.32
CA GLY A 11 2.00 -15.80 1.79
C GLY A 11 1.28 -16.70 0.78
N ALA A 12 0.16 -16.23 0.21
CA ALA A 12 -0.53 -16.95 -0.86
C ALA A 12 0.36 -17.13 -2.10
N ALA A 13 1.07 -16.08 -2.53
CA ALA A 13 2.02 -16.17 -3.64
C ALA A 13 3.18 -17.13 -3.35
N ALA A 14 3.69 -17.16 -2.11
CA ALA A 14 4.70 -18.12 -1.68
C ALA A 14 4.17 -19.57 -1.77
N LEU A 15 2.97 -19.84 -1.25
CA LEU A 15 2.35 -21.17 -1.36
C LEU A 15 2.15 -21.60 -2.81
N VAL A 16 1.68 -20.70 -3.67
CA VAL A 16 1.53 -20.96 -5.10
C VAL A 16 2.90 -21.29 -5.71
N THR A 17 3.93 -20.49 -5.46
CA THR A 17 5.26 -20.67 -6.08
C THR A 17 6.12 -21.77 -5.44
N LEU A 18 5.69 -22.34 -4.32
CA LEU A 18 6.40 -23.36 -3.56
C LEU A 18 6.86 -24.59 -4.37
N PRO A 19 6.05 -25.17 -5.29
CA PRO A 19 6.47 -26.33 -6.08
C PRO A 19 7.71 -26.06 -6.96
N TRP A 20 7.89 -24.80 -7.38
CA TRP A 20 8.98 -24.39 -8.26
C TRP A 20 10.20 -23.86 -7.48
N LEU A 21 9.96 -23.07 -6.44
CA LEU A 21 11.03 -22.42 -5.67
C LEU A 21 11.54 -23.26 -4.50
N LYS A 22 10.73 -24.21 -4.01
CA LYS A 22 11.09 -25.08 -2.87
C LYS A 22 11.53 -24.23 -1.67
N GLN A 23 12.76 -24.44 -1.18
CA GLN A 23 13.32 -23.70 -0.04
C GLN A 23 13.60 -22.23 -0.35
N ASP A 24 13.84 -21.88 -1.62
CA ASP A 24 14.14 -20.50 -2.04
C ASP A 24 12.92 -19.57 -1.92
N VAL A 25 11.70 -20.12 -1.73
CA VAL A 25 10.45 -19.35 -1.64
C VAL A 25 10.46 -18.29 -0.53
N TRP A 26 11.25 -18.54 0.53
CA TRP A 26 11.38 -17.60 1.64
C TRP A 26 12.06 -16.30 1.23
N ILE A 27 12.92 -16.31 0.20
CA ILE A 27 13.64 -15.12 -0.26
C ILE A 27 12.68 -14.07 -0.83
N PRO A 28 11.87 -14.34 -1.88
CA PRO A 28 10.92 -13.36 -2.39
C PRO A 28 9.81 -13.04 -1.37
N PHE A 29 9.41 -14.00 -0.52
CA PHE A 29 8.43 -13.75 0.54
C PHE A 29 8.92 -12.71 1.56
N VAL A 30 10.12 -12.92 2.12
CA VAL A 30 10.72 -11.99 3.08
C VAL A 30 11.06 -10.66 2.41
N ALA A 31 11.57 -10.67 1.18
CA ALA A 31 11.84 -9.44 0.43
C ALA A 31 10.55 -8.63 0.16
N SER A 32 9.46 -9.29 -0.20
CA SER A 32 8.15 -8.64 -0.43
C SER A 32 7.61 -7.97 0.84
N ILE A 33 7.84 -8.54 2.01
CA ILE A 33 7.42 -7.91 3.28
C ILE A 33 8.44 -6.84 3.71
N GLY A 34 9.74 -7.13 3.56
CA GLY A 34 10.83 -6.30 4.03
C GLY A 34 11.02 -4.99 3.26
N ILE A 35 10.45 -4.88 2.06
CA ILE A 35 10.49 -3.64 1.28
C ILE A 35 9.82 -2.47 2.03
N ASP A 36 8.81 -2.73 2.88
CA ASP A 36 8.11 -1.73 3.70
C ASP A 36 8.95 -1.18 4.88
N VAL A 37 10.13 -1.74 5.13
CA VAL A 37 11.01 -1.26 6.20
C VAL A 37 11.40 0.21 5.96
N ASP A 38 11.45 0.67 4.70
CA ASP A 38 11.70 2.08 4.39
C ASP A 38 10.66 3.03 5.00
N HIS A 39 9.37 2.67 4.98
CA HIS A 39 8.29 3.44 5.58
C HIS A 39 8.44 3.52 7.10
N TYR A 40 8.78 2.40 7.75
CA TYR A 40 9.00 2.36 9.19
C TYR A 40 10.21 3.19 9.60
N LEU A 41 11.33 3.06 8.90
CA LEU A 41 12.53 3.85 9.14
C LEU A 41 12.26 5.34 8.95
N TRP A 42 11.54 5.71 7.88
CA TRP A 42 11.14 7.09 7.66
C TRP A 42 10.27 7.62 8.81
N HIS A 43 9.28 6.84 9.26
CA HIS A 43 8.41 7.23 10.36
C HIS A 43 9.24 7.43 11.65
N ALA A 44 10.16 6.51 11.93
CA ALA A 44 11.01 6.58 13.10
C ALA A 44 11.91 7.82 13.12
N VAL A 45 12.48 8.19 11.96
CA VAL A 45 13.29 9.40 11.83
C VAL A 45 12.44 10.67 11.95
N THR A 46 11.28 10.70 11.29
CA THR A 46 10.43 11.89 11.19
C THR A 46 9.72 12.19 12.51
N HIS A 47 9.15 11.17 13.16
CA HIS A 47 8.39 11.31 14.39
C HIS A 47 9.22 11.01 15.65
N ARG A 48 10.53 10.70 15.48
CA ARG A 48 11.47 10.40 16.57
C ARG A 48 10.97 9.31 17.52
N THR A 49 10.29 8.29 16.98
CA THR A 49 9.66 7.20 17.74
C THR A 49 9.93 5.85 17.08
N LEU A 50 10.30 4.84 17.88
CA LEU A 50 10.43 3.45 17.43
C LEU A 50 9.16 2.64 17.71
N SER A 51 8.02 3.31 17.90
CA SER A 51 6.75 2.65 18.16
C SER A 51 6.16 2.10 16.85
N LEU A 52 6.26 0.79 16.66
CA LEU A 52 5.61 0.09 15.54
C LEU A 52 4.09 0.32 15.53
N ARG A 53 3.47 0.41 16.71
CA ARG A 53 2.03 0.66 16.85
C ARG A 53 1.64 2.02 16.27
N GLU A 54 2.45 3.05 16.52
CA GLU A 54 2.21 4.39 15.98
C GLU A 54 2.40 4.42 14.47
N ALA A 55 3.47 3.80 13.96
CA ALA A 55 3.71 3.69 12.52
C ALA A 55 2.55 2.96 11.80
N LEU A 56 2.07 1.85 12.36
CA LEU A 56 0.92 1.12 11.81
C LEU A 56 -0.37 1.93 11.84
N ARG A 57 -0.57 2.79 12.85
CA ARG A 57 -1.73 3.69 12.90
C ARG A 57 -1.60 4.80 11.86
N TYR A 58 -0.42 5.37 11.69
CA TYR A 58 -0.13 6.42 10.70
C TYR A 58 -0.35 5.92 9.26
N PHE A 59 0.26 4.79 8.90
CA PHE A 59 0.14 4.21 7.55
C PHE A 59 -1.15 3.41 7.32
N GLY A 60 -1.92 3.13 8.37
CA GLY A 60 -3.20 2.41 8.28
C GLY A 60 -4.38 3.25 7.78
N GLN A 61 -4.18 4.55 7.58
CA GLN A 61 -5.18 5.50 7.09
C GLN A 61 -5.46 5.30 5.59
N ALA A 62 -6.63 5.72 5.11
CA ALA A 62 -7.04 5.57 3.70
C ALA A 62 -6.29 6.50 2.74
N ASP A 63 -5.93 7.69 3.22
CA ASP A 63 -5.23 8.73 2.44
C ASP A 63 -4.14 9.40 3.30
N PRO A 64 -3.11 8.66 3.76
CA PRO A 64 -2.02 9.24 4.53
C PRO A 64 -1.18 10.17 3.63
N PRO A 65 -0.51 11.19 4.20
CA PRO A 65 0.37 12.06 3.43
C PRO A 65 1.49 11.24 2.75
N GLN A 66 1.39 11.06 1.44
CA GLN A 66 2.38 10.30 0.66
C GLN A 66 3.51 11.22 0.22
N LEU A 67 4.66 11.14 0.88
CA LEU A 67 5.87 11.83 0.47
C LEU A 67 6.78 10.86 -0.28
N ALA A 68 7.38 11.29 -1.40
CA ALA A 68 8.29 10.46 -2.18
C ALA A 68 9.48 9.92 -1.35
N GLN A 69 9.88 10.64 -0.31
CA GLN A 69 10.95 10.29 0.62
C GLN A 69 10.60 9.08 1.52
N GLN A 70 9.33 8.70 1.63
CA GLN A 70 8.86 7.55 2.41
C GLN A 70 9.11 6.20 1.72
N LYS A 71 9.50 6.23 0.43
CA LYS A 71 9.38 5.10 -0.51
C LYS A 71 10.71 4.79 -1.22
N PHE A 72 11.81 4.74 -0.47
CA PHE A 72 13.13 4.53 -1.05
C PHE A 72 13.25 3.20 -1.79
N PHE A 73 12.87 2.08 -1.17
CA PHE A 73 12.98 0.77 -1.82
C PHE A 73 11.94 0.55 -2.94
N HIS A 74 10.89 1.36 -2.92
CA HIS A 74 9.85 1.41 -3.94
C HIS A 74 10.24 2.28 -5.14
N HIS A 75 11.35 3.02 -5.05
CA HIS A 75 11.74 3.98 -6.07
C HIS A 75 12.21 3.24 -7.35
N PRO A 76 11.72 3.62 -8.55
CA PRO A 76 12.10 2.96 -9.81
C PRO A 76 13.61 2.88 -10.05
N ILE A 77 14.36 3.90 -9.61
CA ILE A 77 15.83 3.93 -9.70
C ILE A 77 16.47 2.83 -8.84
N VAL A 78 15.97 2.60 -7.62
CA VAL A 78 16.50 1.56 -6.72
C VAL A 78 16.21 0.17 -7.28
N LEU A 79 14.98 -0.05 -7.78
CA LEU A 79 14.61 -1.30 -8.46
C LEU A 79 15.44 -1.52 -9.73
N GLY A 80 15.68 -0.47 -10.52
CA GLY A 80 16.51 -0.51 -11.72
C GLY A 80 17.98 -0.82 -11.41
N ALA A 81 18.53 -0.24 -10.34
CA ALA A 81 19.88 -0.54 -9.87
C ALA A 81 19.99 -2.00 -9.39
N LEU A 82 19.01 -2.49 -8.62
CA LEU A 82 18.97 -3.90 -8.19
C LEU A 82 18.88 -4.85 -9.39
N LEU A 83 18.03 -4.54 -10.37
CA LEU A 83 17.93 -5.27 -11.64
C LEU A 83 19.27 -5.31 -12.38
N PHE A 84 19.91 -4.16 -12.54
CA PHE A 84 21.22 -4.06 -13.19
C PHE A 84 22.27 -4.92 -12.48
N ILE A 85 22.35 -4.84 -11.14
CA ILE A 85 23.31 -5.62 -10.34
C ILE A 85 22.99 -7.13 -10.44
N ALA A 86 21.72 -7.52 -10.35
CA ALA A 86 21.29 -8.92 -10.48
C ALA A 86 21.65 -9.50 -11.85
N ALA A 87 21.45 -8.74 -12.93
CA ALA A 87 21.82 -9.13 -14.28
C ALA A 87 23.35 -9.21 -14.45
N ARG A 88 24.08 -8.20 -13.96
CA ARG A 88 25.55 -8.10 -14.11
C ARG A 88 26.30 -9.18 -13.33
N THR A 89 25.79 -9.57 -12.16
CA THR A 89 26.37 -10.60 -11.30
C THR A 89 25.80 -11.99 -11.58
N ARG A 90 24.72 -12.09 -12.38
CA ARG A 90 23.94 -13.31 -12.61
C ARG A 90 23.52 -14.01 -11.31
N SER A 91 23.36 -13.23 -10.23
CA SER A 91 23.05 -13.76 -8.91
C SER A 91 21.57 -14.14 -8.83
N ARG A 92 21.28 -15.44 -8.75
CA ARG A 92 19.93 -15.98 -8.51
C ARG A 92 19.28 -15.35 -7.27
N PHE A 93 20.06 -15.16 -6.21
CA PHE A 93 19.59 -14.58 -4.96
C PHE A 93 19.05 -13.15 -5.16
N LEU A 94 19.77 -12.31 -5.90
CA LEU A 94 19.31 -10.94 -6.19
C LEU A 94 18.07 -10.92 -7.08
N TRP A 95 17.95 -11.86 -8.01
CA TRP A 95 16.72 -12.02 -8.81
C TRP A 95 15.52 -12.38 -7.96
N LEU A 96 15.69 -13.22 -6.94
CA LEU A 96 14.62 -13.59 -6.01
C LEU A 96 14.22 -12.42 -5.10
N ILE A 97 15.19 -11.62 -4.62
CA ILE A 97 14.88 -10.38 -3.89
C ILE A 97 14.09 -9.42 -4.79
N LEU A 98 14.57 -9.20 -6.01
CA LEU A 98 13.89 -8.34 -6.98
C LEU A 98 12.47 -8.83 -7.28
N ALA A 99 12.27 -10.15 -7.42
CA ALA A 99 10.94 -10.72 -7.62
C ALA A 99 10.00 -10.40 -6.44
N GLY A 100 10.47 -10.51 -5.19
CA GLY A 100 9.71 -10.09 -4.02
C GLY A 100 9.38 -8.60 -4.03
N PHE A 101 10.35 -7.75 -4.35
CA PHE A 101 10.14 -6.30 -4.44
C PHE A 101 9.13 -5.92 -5.53
N LEU A 102 9.27 -6.48 -6.73
CA LEU A 102 8.36 -6.22 -7.85
C LEU A 102 6.95 -6.73 -7.55
N PHE A 103 6.82 -7.88 -6.89
CA PHE A 103 5.53 -8.37 -6.46
C PHE A 103 4.85 -7.40 -5.50
N HIS A 104 5.56 -6.93 -4.46
CA HIS A 104 5.04 -5.94 -3.54
C HIS A 104 4.62 -4.65 -4.25
N VAL A 105 5.51 -4.04 -5.03
CA VAL A 105 5.25 -2.80 -5.77
C VAL A 105 4.07 -2.97 -6.73
N GLY A 106 3.93 -4.15 -7.34
CA GLY A 106 2.78 -4.51 -8.15
C GLY A 106 1.46 -4.52 -7.37
N LEU A 107 1.45 -5.12 -6.17
CA LEU A 107 0.28 -5.09 -5.29
C LEU A 107 -0.12 -3.66 -4.93
N ASP A 108 0.86 -2.81 -4.65
CA ASP A 108 0.65 -1.41 -4.32
C ASP A 108 0.11 -0.61 -5.52
N ALA A 109 0.65 -0.83 -6.72
CA ALA A 109 0.15 -0.21 -7.95
C ALA A 109 -1.30 -0.61 -8.25
N ILE A 110 -1.63 -1.91 -8.11
CA ILE A 110 -3.02 -2.40 -8.23
C ILE A 110 -3.88 -1.70 -7.18
N HIS A 111 -3.41 -1.62 -5.94
CA HIS A 111 -4.16 -1.02 -4.86
C HIS A 111 -4.48 0.46 -5.09
N ILE A 112 -3.49 1.26 -5.46
CA ILE A 112 -3.66 2.67 -5.79
C ILE A 112 -4.65 2.84 -6.95
N THR A 113 -4.55 2.00 -7.98
CA THR A 113 -5.44 2.07 -9.16
C THR A 113 -6.89 1.79 -8.77
N GLN A 114 -7.13 0.75 -7.97
CA GLN A 114 -8.47 0.38 -7.52
C GLN A 114 -9.09 1.44 -6.59
N ILE A 115 -8.31 1.97 -5.64
CA ILE A 115 -8.76 3.05 -4.74
C ILE A 115 -9.07 4.32 -5.53
N ARG A 116 -8.24 4.69 -6.51
CA ARG A 116 -8.49 5.85 -7.37
C ARG A 116 -9.80 5.67 -8.15
N GLY A 117 -10.00 4.52 -8.76
CA GLY A 117 -11.25 4.21 -9.49
C GLY A 117 -12.48 4.20 -8.58
N LEU A 118 -12.36 3.71 -7.35
CA LEU A 118 -13.43 3.75 -6.35
C LEU A 118 -13.76 5.19 -5.94
N LYS A 119 -12.73 6.00 -5.64
CA LYS A 119 -12.88 7.42 -5.30
C LYS A 119 -13.60 8.20 -6.40
N THR A 120 -13.20 8.01 -7.66
CA THR A 120 -13.84 8.67 -8.80
C THR A 120 -15.32 8.28 -8.90
N ARG A 121 -15.64 6.97 -8.90
CA ARG A 121 -17.03 6.49 -8.98
C ARG A 121 -17.91 7.00 -7.86
N LEU A 122 -17.43 6.96 -6.61
CA LEU A 122 -18.19 7.47 -5.46
C LEU A 122 -18.37 9.00 -5.53
N SER A 123 -17.37 9.73 -6.03
CA SER A 123 -17.48 11.19 -6.21
C SER A 123 -18.50 11.55 -7.28
N GLU A 124 -18.53 10.81 -8.39
CA GLU A 124 -19.52 10.95 -9.46
C GLU A 124 -20.93 10.61 -8.97
N GLN A 125 -21.10 9.51 -8.23
CA GLN A 125 -22.39 9.13 -7.62
C GLN A 125 -22.90 10.19 -6.64
N ALA A 126 -21.99 10.82 -5.89
CA ALA A 126 -22.31 11.93 -4.99
C ALA A 126 -22.51 13.26 -5.73
N SER A 127 -22.41 13.30 -7.08
CA SER A 127 -22.44 14.53 -7.88
C SER A 127 -21.50 15.61 -7.31
N PHE A 128 -20.30 15.18 -6.87
CA PHE A 128 -19.29 16.03 -6.24
C PHE A 128 -19.80 16.84 -5.03
N THR A 129 -20.88 16.38 -4.41
CA THR A 129 -21.51 17.01 -3.26
C THR A 129 -21.23 16.19 -2.02
N CYS A 130 -20.74 16.82 -0.96
CA CYS A 130 -20.44 16.12 0.28
C CYS A 130 -21.75 15.61 0.92
N PRO A 131 -21.88 14.30 1.20
CA PRO A 131 -23.09 13.73 1.81
C PRO A 131 -23.31 14.18 3.26
N GLU A 132 -22.25 14.65 3.95
CA GLU A 132 -22.33 15.09 5.34
C GLU A 132 -22.80 16.55 5.48
N CYS A 133 -22.25 17.47 4.67
CA CYS A 133 -22.53 18.91 4.80
C CYS A 133 -23.27 19.52 3.61
N GLY A 134 -23.50 18.77 2.52
CA GLY A 134 -24.17 19.25 1.32
C GLY A 134 -23.35 20.20 0.43
N GLN A 135 -22.08 20.45 0.76
CA GLN A 135 -21.23 21.36 -0.02
C GLN A 135 -20.72 20.70 -1.31
N HIS A 136 -20.81 21.42 -2.43
CA HIS A 136 -20.17 21.02 -3.69
C HIS A 136 -18.65 21.24 -3.63
N CYS A 137 -17.88 20.25 -4.07
CA CYS A 137 -16.42 20.26 -4.01
C CYS A 137 -15.84 19.56 -5.24
N ASP A 138 -14.92 20.23 -5.95
CA ASP A 138 -14.23 19.66 -7.12
C ASP A 138 -13.45 18.38 -6.79
N VAL A 139 -12.99 18.27 -5.54
CA VAL A 139 -12.24 17.11 -5.05
C VAL A 139 -12.80 16.66 -3.71
N LEU A 140 -13.52 15.54 -3.73
CA LEU A 140 -13.88 14.82 -2.51
C LEU A 140 -12.74 13.89 -2.08
N GLN A 141 -12.62 13.61 -0.78
CA GLN A 141 -11.66 12.69 -0.18
C GLN A 141 -12.35 11.38 0.20
N LEU A 142 -11.66 10.26 0.01
CA LEU A 142 -12.19 8.95 0.33
C LEU A 142 -11.92 8.64 1.81
N HIS A 143 -12.99 8.48 2.58
CA HIS A 143 -12.95 8.10 3.98
C HIS A 143 -13.31 6.63 4.14
N THR A 144 -12.61 5.90 5.01
CA THR A 144 -12.96 4.51 5.32
C THR A 144 -13.84 4.46 6.56
N VAL A 145 -15.10 4.03 6.38
CA VAL A 145 -16.11 3.92 7.44
C VAL A 145 -15.97 2.59 8.18
N SER A 146 -15.68 1.52 7.44
CA SER A 146 -15.49 0.19 8.01
C SER A 146 -14.36 -0.54 7.31
N PHE A 147 -13.67 -1.41 8.04
CA PHE A 147 -12.56 -2.18 7.48
C PHE A 147 -13.04 -3.54 7.03
N ALA A 148 -12.77 -3.87 5.77
CA ALA A 148 -13.04 -5.19 5.24
C ALA A 148 -12.33 -6.27 6.06
N ARG A 149 -13.04 -7.37 6.32
CA ARG A 149 -12.52 -8.52 7.08
C ARG A 149 -11.69 -9.46 6.21
N ASN A 150 -11.90 -9.42 4.90
CA ASN A 150 -11.25 -10.28 3.92
C ASN A 150 -10.64 -9.42 2.78
N VAL A 151 -9.72 -10.03 2.01
CA VAL A 151 -9.00 -9.33 0.93
C VAL A 151 -9.87 -9.11 -0.31
N LEU A 152 -10.92 -9.93 -0.49
CA LEU A 152 -11.79 -9.88 -1.66
C LEU A 152 -12.81 -8.72 -1.61
N ASP A 153 -13.24 -8.36 -0.40
CA ASP A 153 -14.27 -7.35 -0.12
C ASP A 153 -13.66 -5.96 0.12
N ARG A 154 -12.33 -5.83 0.06
CA ARG A 154 -11.62 -4.60 0.45
C ARG A 154 -11.92 -3.36 -0.38
N TYR A 155 -12.47 -3.53 -1.58
CA TYR A 155 -12.86 -2.45 -2.47
C TYR A 155 -14.37 -2.28 -2.57
N ASN A 156 -15.12 -2.94 -1.69
CA ASN A 156 -16.56 -2.80 -1.63
C ASN A 156 -16.91 -1.34 -1.27
N PRO A 157 -17.72 -0.64 -2.09
CA PRO A 157 -18.12 0.74 -1.84
C PRO A 157 -18.75 0.96 -0.46
N GLU A 158 -19.40 -0.05 0.13
CA GLU A 158 -20.04 0.04 1.46
C GLU A 158 -19.05 0.35 2.60
N HIS A 159 -17.76 0.08 2.38
CA HIS A 159 -16.71 0.38 3.36
C HIS A 159 -16.22 1.83 3.31
N PHE A 160 -16.70 2.63 2.36
CA PHE A 160 -16.17 3.96 2.08
C PHE A 160 -17.27 5.00 1.92
N VAL A 161 -16.91 6.24 2.25
CA VAL A 161 -17.72 7.42 1.96
C VAL A 161 -16.81 8.51 1.40
N VAL A 162 -17.33 9.33 0.50
CA VAL A 162 -16.61 10.50 -0.02
C VAL A 162 -17.01 11.75 0.78
N LEU A 163 -16.05 12.51 1.28
CA LEU A 163 -16.29 13.70 2.12
C LEU A 163 -15.55 14.91 1.55
N CYS A 164 -16.03 16.13 1.82
CA CYS A 164 -15.21 17.33 1.57
C CYS A 164 -13.97 17.32 2.50
N PRO A 165 -12.89 18.05 2.17
CA PRO A 165 -11.67 18.07 2.98
C PRO A 165 -11.91 18.42 4.46
N ASP A 166 -12.84 19.34 4.74
CA ASP A 166 -13.15 19.76 6.11
C ASP A 166 -13.89 18.67 6.90
N CYS A 167 -14.91 18.04 6.30
CA CYS A 167 -15.62 16.91 6.93
C CYS A 167 -14.71 15.69 7.07
N HIS A 168 -13.83 15.43 6.11
CA HIS A 168 -12.84 14.36 6.20
C HIS A 168 -11.88 14.59 7.37
N LYS A 169 -11.37 15.81 7.54
CA LYS A 169 -10.51 16.16 8.68
C LYS A 169 -11.24 16.00 10.01
N LYS A 170 -12.51 16.41 10.09
CA LYS A 170 -13.34 16.22 11.29
C LYS A 170 -13.58 14.74 11.60
N ALA A 171 -13.76 13.90 10.60
CA ALA A 171 -13.97 12.46 10.78
C ALA A 171 -12.72 11.72 11.31
N HIS A 172 -11.54 12.33 11.24
CA HIS A 172 -10.29 11.80 11.82
C HIS A 172 -9.90 12.44 13.17
N ALA A 173 -10.64 13.44 13.64
CA ALA A 173 -10.41 14.12 14.92
C ALA A 173 -11.08 13.37 16.08
#